data_AF-A0A6V7Q3N5-F1
#
_entry.id   AF-A0A6V7Q3N5-F1
#
_cell.length_a   1.000
_cell.length_b   1.000
_cell.length_c   1.000
_cell.angle_alpha   90.00
_cell.angle_beta   90.00
_cell.angle_gamma   90.00
#
_symmetry.space_group_name_H-M   'P 1'
#
loop_
_entity.id
_entity.type
_entity.pdbx_description
1 polymer ?
#
loop_
_entity_poly.entity_id
_entity_poly.type
_entity_poly.pdbx_seq_one_letter_code
_entity_poly.pdbx_strand_id
1 'polypeptide(L)'
;MFKLPENDVYEILCPLEIDPNSESQLPLLSLDIYVPRDERFGHLKMADFLTYALKAVPQSILPLLESISNATPFKFDSFDDVLKLYDGGIPVPKISLFDELREKNPIEMIEELLHTKGNQRLRKLPKPQVIQADEWAWRTDEEFTREMLAGVNPLIINRLDVFPPVSKLDPSKYGNQNSTITAAHIQNNLDGSTIDQALKDNRLFILDHHDTLIPYLNRINSTGNKIYASRTLLFLKEDSTLKPLAIELSLPSPDGEQHGAVSNVYTPSENGVEGAIWQLAKAYATVNDSGVHQLISHWLNTHATMEPFVIATNRQLSALHPINKLLSPHYRDTMNINALARQILNNAGGILELTVFPARYAMEMSSFVYKSWNFMEEALPADLIKRGILVGDGEHPDKQQLLIKDYPYAVDGLAIWHAIETWVSDYCSIYYRAMRRSKRTPSCRRGGRKCVRSGTATRRMSLGGPRCRRSQN
;
A
#
# COMPACT_ATOMS: atom_id res chain seq x y z
N MET A 1 -42.83 -7.37 -28.74
CA MET A 1 -42.73 -6.18 -27.87
C MET A 1 -42.15 -6.66 -26.55
N PHE A 2 -40.83 -6.74 -26.44
CA PHE A 2 -40.17 -7.16 -25.19
C PHE A 2 -40.17 -5.94 -24.26
N LYS A 3 -40.99 -5.98 -23.21
CA LYS A 3 -40.90 -5.04 -22.10
C LYS A 3 -39.55 -5.26 -21.42
N LEU A 4 -38.68 -4.25 -21.47
CA LEU A 4 -37.56 -4.14 -20.56
C LEU A 4 -38.12 -3.99 -19.13
N PRO A 5 -37.51 -4.60 -18.10
CA PRO A 5 -37.89 -4.32 -16.73
C PRO A 5 -37.59 -2.84 -16.43
N GLU A 6 -38.61 -2.10 -16.02
CA GLU A 6 -38.47 -0.82 -15.34
C GLU A 6 -37.87 -1.07 -13.95
N ASN A 7 -36.75 -0.39 -13.64
CA ASN A 7 -36.12 -0.18 -12.31
C ASN A 7 -34.62 -0.54 -12.19
N ASP A 8 -33.81 -0.07 -13.13
CA ASP A 8 -32.37 0.08 -12.93
C ASP A 8 -31.96 1.45 -13.52
N VAL A 9 -32.40 2.54 -12.89
CA VAL A 9 -31.93 3.89 -13.22
C VAL A 9 -30.57 4.06 -12.58
N TYR A 10 -29.51 3.73 -13.32
CA TYR A 10 -28.16 4.05 -12.90
C TYR A 10 -27.90 5.54 -13.16
N GLU A 11 -27.55 6.31 -12.14
CA GLU A 11 -27.10 7.69 -12.32
C GLU A 11 -25.74 7.67 -13.04
N ILE A 12 -25.76 7.97 -14.34
CA ILE A 12 -24.56 8.48 -15.00
C ILE A 12 -24.36 9.87 -14.42
N LEU A 13 -23.36 10.02 -13.58
CA LEU A 13 -23.07 11.28 -12.90
C LEU A 13 -22.66 12.32 -13.95
N CYS A 14 -23.18 13.54 -13.78
CA CYS A 14 -22.91 14.66 -14.66
C CYS A 14 -21.71 15.46 -14.16
N PRO A 15 -21.07 16.30 -14.99
CA PRO A 15 -20.09 17.26 -14.49
C PRO A 15 -20.69 18.17 -13.41
N LEU A 16 -19.90 18.54 -12.40
CA LEU A 16 -20.28 19.55 -11.42
C LEU A 16 -20.43 20.92 -12.08
N GLU A 17 -21.45 21.69 -11.68
CA GLU A 17 -21.66 23.05 -12.20
C GLU A 17 -20.48 23.99 -11.89
N ILE A 18 -19.82 23.79 -10.74
CA ILE A 18 -18.72 24.62 -10.25
C ILE A 18 -17.35 24.24 -10.83
N ASP A 19 -17.17 22.99 -11.27
CA ASP A 19 -15.96 22.51 -11.93
C ASP A 19 -16.34 21.44 -12.97
N PRO A 20 -16.38 21.78 -14.26
CA PRO A 20 -16.80 20.87 -15.32
C PRO A 20 -15.82 19.71 -15.54
N ASN A 21 -14.63 19.73 -14.92
CA ASN A 21 -13.67 18.62 -14.97
C ASN A 21 -13.88 17.60 -13.85
N SER A 22 -14.77 17.90 -12.89
CA SER A 22 -15.09 17.02 -11.78
C SER A 22 -16.49 16.42 -11.96
N GLU A 23 -16.62 15.11 -11.74
CA GLU A 23 -17.89 14.38 -11.79
C GLU A 23 -18.72 14.67 -10.52
N SER A 24 -20.05 14.78 -10.67
CA SER A 24 -20.97 14.98 -9.55
C SER A 24 -20.91 13.81 -8.57
N GLN A 25 -21.18 14.06 -7.30
CA GLN A 25 -21.11 13.02 -6.28
C GLN A 25 -22.47 12.39 -6.03
N LEU A 26 -22.49 11.07 -5.82
CA LEU A 26 -23.61 10.41 -5.19
C LEU A 26 -23.75 10.89 -3.73
N PRO A 27 -24.96 10.86 -3.15
CA PRO A 27 -25.10 11.04 -1.71
C PRO A 27 -24.15 10.12 -0.96
N LEU A 28 -23.45 10.63 0.07
CA LEU A 28 -22.36 9.92 0.75
C LEU A 28 -22.75 8.52 1.28
N LEU A 29 -24.02 8.33 1.66
CA LEU A 29 -24.57 7.04 2.13
C LEU A 29 -24.99 6.08 1.01
N SER A 30 -24.98 6.52 -0.24
CA SER A 30 -25.29 5.69 -1.39
C SER A 30 -24.04 4.91 -1.80
N LEU A 31 -24.11 3.59 -1.68
CA LEU A 31 -23.09 2.66 -2.17
C LEU A 31 -23.39 2.18 -3.60
N ASP A 32 -24.40 2.76 -4.26
CA ASP A 32 -24.85 2.40 -5.61
C ASP A 32 -24.02 3.04 -6.73
N ILE A 33 -22.72 3.23 -6.49
CA ILE A 33 -21.79 3.66 -7.53
C ILE A 33 -21.78 2.67 -8.69
N TYR A 34 -21.90 3.18 -9.92
CA TYR A 34 -22.03 2.33 -11.09
C TYR A 34 -20.78 1.46 -11.29
N VAL A 35 -21.04 0.17 -11.46
CA VAL A 35 -20.15 -0.81 -12.09
C VAL A 35 -20.98 -1.69 -13.03
N PRO A 36 -20.39 -2.32 -14.07
CA PRO A 36 -21.11 -3.27 -14.91
C PRO A 36 -21.85 -4.31 -14.06
N ARG A 37 -23.07 -4.68 -14.48
CA ARG A 37 -24.00 -5.44 -13.63
C ARG A 37 -23.42 -6.71 -13.01
N ASP A 38 -22.61 -7.43 -13.79
CA ASP A 38 -21.99 -8.70 -13.41
C ASP A 38 -20.72 -8.53 -12.56
N GLU A 39 -20.18 -7.31 -12.46
CA GLU A 39 -19.05 -6.97 -11.59
C GLU A 39 -19.51 -6.63 -10.16
N ARG A 40 -20.82 -6.41 -9.94
CA ARG A 40 -21.38 -6.12 -8.61
C ARG A 40 -21.21 -7.33 -7.70
N PHE A 41 -20.90 -7.08 -6.42
CA PHE A 41 -20.90 -8.13 -5.41
C PHE A 41 -22.26 -8.84 -5.37
N GLY A 42 -22.20 -10.17 -5.22
CA GLY A 42 -23.37 -10.93 -4.82
C GLY A 42 -23.82 -10.54 -3.40
N HIS A 43 -25.09 -10.83 -3.08
CA HIS A 43 -25.71 -10.40 -1.81
C HIS A 43 -24.92 -10.84 -0.56
N LEU A 44 -24.39 -12.07 -0.51
CA LEU A 44 -23.59 -12.55 0.62
C LEU A 44 -22.28 -11.77 0.78
N LYS A 45 -21.58 -11.51 -0.33
CA LYS A 45 -20.33 -10.75 -0.32
C LYS A 45 -20.56 -9.29 0.06
N MET A 46 -21.69 -8.71 -0.39
CA MET A 46 -22.08 -7.36 0.01
C MET A 46 -22.44 -7.32 1.50
N ALA A 47 -23.15 -8.32 2.03
CA ALA A 47 -23.43 -8.42 3.45
C ALA A 47 -22.13 -8.53 4.27
N ASP A 48 -21.20 -9.40 3.88
CA ASP A 48 -19.88 -9.50 4.53
C ASP A 48 -19.12 -8.17 4.45
N PHE A 49 -19.07 -7.55 3.26
CA PHE A 49 -18.43 -6.25 3.08
C PHE A 49 -19.06 -5.20 3.98
N LEU A 50 -20.39 -5.13 4.05
CA LEU A 50 -21.10 -4.23 4.94
C LEU A 50 -20.78 -4.56 6.40
N THR A 51 -20.86 -5.81 6.86
CA THR A 51 -20.47 -6.17 8.25
C THR A 51 -19.05 -5.71 8.62
N TYR A 52 -18.09 -5.71 7.70
CA TYR A 52 -16.72 -5.20 7.96
C TYR A 52 -16.57 -3.70 7.73
N ALA A 53 -17.20 -3.15 6.69
CA ALA A 53 -17.17 -1.73 6.36
C ALA A 53 -17.98 -0.93 7.39
N LEU A 54 -19.15 -1.39 7.82
CA LEU A 54 -19.99 -0.83 8.90
C LEU A 54 -19.24 -0.77 10.24
N LYS A 55 -18.28 -1.67 10.49
CA LYS A 55 -17.36 -1.56 11.64
C LYS A 55 -16.34 -0.42 11.49
N ALA A 56 -16.13 0.06 10.27
CA ALA A 56 -15.09 1.02 9.89
C ALA A 56 -15.63 2.29 9.18
N VAL A 57 -16.96 2.45 8.99
CA VAL A 57 -17.53 3.57 8.23
C VAL A 57 -17.30 4.86 9.02
N PRO A 58 -16.46 5.77 8.53
CA PRO A 58 -16.21 7.00 9.26
C PRO A 58 -17.39 7.95 9.18
N GLN A 59 -18.27 7.86 8.19
CA GLN A 59 -19.35 8.85 8.05
C GLN A 59 -20.41 8.73 9.16
N SER A 60 -20.62 7.53 9.70
CA SER A 60 -21.51 7.29 10.84
C SER A 60 -20.75 7.28 12.18
N ILE A 61 -19.46 6.94 12.16
CA ILE A 61 -18.62 6.77 13.36
C ILE A 61 -17.75 8.01 13.64
N LEU A 62 -17.33 8.82 12.67
CA LEU A 62 -16.56 10.05 12.88
C LEU A 62 -17.35 11.10 13.63
N PRO A 63 -18.59 11.48 13.26
CA PRO A 63 -19.31 12.48 14.05
C PRO A 63 -19.48 12.01 15.49
N LEU A 64 -19.57 10.68 15.67
CA LEU A 64 -19.63 10.04 16.96
C LEU A 64 -18.28 10.07 17.72
N LEU A 65 -17.18 9.70 17.08
CA LEU A 65 -15.83 9.75 17.65
C LEU A 65 -15.39 11.19 17.90
N GLU A 66 -15.73 12.13 17.04
CA GLU A 66 -15.52 13.57 17.19
C GLU A 66 -16.36 14.11 18.35
N SER A 67 -17.64 13.73 18.44
CA SER A 67 -18.49 14.11 19.58
C SER A 67 -17.96 13.55 20.91
N ILE A 68 -17.52 12.29 20.93
CA ILE A 68 -16.85 11.67 22.08
C ILE A 68 -15.52 12.38 22.39
N SER A 69 -14.72 12.68 21.37
CA SER A 69 -13.42 13.38 21.48
C SER A 69 -13.58 14.82 21.97
N ASN A 70 -14.67 15.49 21.60
CA ASN A 70 -14.99 16.85 22.03
C ASN A 70 -15.54 16.86 23.47
N ALA A 71 -16.28 15.82 23.88
CA ALA A 71 -16.80 15.66 25.24
C ALA A 71 -15.73 15.18 26.24
N THR A 72 -14.74 14.43 25.76
CA THR A 72 -13.60 13.89 26.51
C THR A 72 -12.42 13.83 25.56
N PRO A 73 -11.30 14.56 25.77
CA PRO A 73 -10.14 14.47 24.90
C PRO A 73 -9.52 13.07 25.00
N PHE A 74 -9.98 12.15 24.15
CA PHE A 74 -9.53 10.76 24.07
C PHE A 74 -8.15 10.72 23.42
N LYS A 75 -7.13 11.03 24.21
CA LYS A 75 -5.76 10.58 23.94
C LYS A 75 -5.54 9.28 24.69
N PHE A 76 -4.77 8.38 24.12
CA PHE A 76 -4.27 7.24 24.88
C PHE A 76 -3.15 7.76 25.79
N ASP A 77 -3.34 7.65 27.10
CA ASP A 77 -2.35 8.06 28.09
C ASP A 77 -1.34 6.94 28.38
N SER A 78 -1.68 5.71 28.00
CA SER A 78 -0.83 4.53 28.17
C SER A 78 -1.03 3.50 27.05
N PHE A 79 -0.05 2.60 26.87
CA PHE A 79 -0.22 1.45 25.98
C PHE A 79 -1.33 0.50 26.45
N ASP A 80 -1.58 0.41 27.76
CA ASP A 80 -2.68 -0.37 28.31
C ASP A 80 -4.04 0.14 27.83
N ASP A 81 -4.19 1.45 27.59
CA ASP A 81 -5.43 1.99 27.03
C ASP A 81 -5.68 1.52 25.60
N VAL A 82 -4.62 1.28 24.83
CA VAL A 82 -4.70 0.66 23.50
C VAL A 82 -5.02 -0.83 23.62
N LEU A 83 -4.44 -1.55 24.58
CA LEU A 83 -4.72 -2.98 24.78
C LEU A 83 -6.18 -3.22 25.22
N LYS A 84 -6.76 -2.31 26.01
CA LYS A 84 -8.18 -2.38 26.43
C LYS A 84 -9.17 -2.38 25.27
N LEU A 85 -8.78 -1.93 24.07
CA LEU A 85 -9.59 -2.05 22.85
C LEU A 85 -9.96 -3.49 22.53
N TYR A 86 -9.09 -4.44 22.87
CA TYR A 86 -9.23 -5.87 22.56
C TYR A 86 -9.82 -6.69 23.72
N ASP A 87 -9.61 -6.25 24.97
CA ASP A 87 -10.03 -6.99 26.16
C ASP A 87 -11.41 -6.58 26.68
N GLY A 88 -11.68 -5.26 26.76
CA GLY A 88 -12.83 -4.72 27.48
C GLY A 88 -13.77 -3.82 26.65
N GLY A 89 -13.33 -3.35 25.48
CA GLY A 89 -14.04 -2.35 24.68
C GLY A 89 -14.02 -0.95 25.31
N ILE A 90 -14.24 0.09 24.51
CA ILE A 90 -14.15 1.49 24.96
C ILE A 90 -15.45 1.91 25.66
N PRO A 91 -15.39 2.51 26.87
CA PRO A 91 -16.54 3.17 27.47
C PRO A 91 -17.00 4.34 26.60
N VAL A 92 -18.28 4.36 26.26
CA VAL A 92 -18.87 5.43 25.47
C VAL A 92 -19.68 6.33 26.39
N PRO A 93 -19.44 7.65 26.45
CA PRO A 93 -20.30 8.56 27.19
C PRO A 93 -21.74 8.48 26.64
N LYS A 94 -22.75 8.56 27.51
CA LYS A 94 -24.15 8.68 27.08
C LYS A 94 -24.32 10.03 26.36
N ILE A 95 -24.28 10.03 25.04
CA ILE A 95 -24.43 11.24 24.21
C ILE A 95 -25.77 11.14 23.46
N SER A 96 -26.57 12.22 23.46
CA SER A 96 -27.87 12.30 22.76
C SER A 96 -27.79 12.00 21.26
N LEU A 97 -26.61 12.19 20.66
CA LEU A 97 -26.30 11.85 19.28
C LEU A 97 -26.48 10.36 18.97
N PHE A 98 -26.33 9.46 19.95
CA PHE A 98 -26.60 8.02 19.74
C PHE A 98 -28.07 7.73 19.46
N ASP A 99 -28.97 8.43 20.15
CA ASP A 99 -30.40 8.28 19.95
C ASP A 99 -30.80 8.87 18.58
N GLU A 100 -30.22 10.01 18.18
CA GLU A 100 -30.42 10.62 16.85
C GLU A 100 -29.83 9.77 15.70
N LEU A 101 -28.63 9.19 15.87
CA LEU A 101 -28.00 8.33 14.88
C LEU A 101 -28.77 7.02 14.71
N ARG A 102 -29.40 6.51 15.79
CA ARG A 102 -30.27 5.34 15.77
C ARG A 102 -31.58 5.59 15.03
N GLU A 103 -32.10 6.82 15.03
CA GLU A 103 -33.27 7.21 14.25
C GLU A 103 -32.96 7.40 12.76
N LYS A 104 -31.73 7.80 12.40
CA LYS A 104 -31.34 8.15 11.02
C LYS A 104 -30.63 7.05 10.23
N ASN A 105 -30.11 6.00 10.88
CA ASN A 105 -29.34 4.94 10.23
C ASN A 105 -29.98 3.55 10.40
N PRO A 106 -29.70 2.57 9.52
CA PRO A 106 -30.16 1.21 9.71
C PRO A 106 -29.68 0.66 11.07
N ILE A 107 -30.66 0.26 11.89
CA ILE A 107 -30.51 -0.18 13.29
C ILE A 107 -29.41 -1.25 13.46
N GLU A 108 -29.24 -2.13 12.47
CA GLU A 108 -28.25 -3.22 12.48
C GLU A 108 -26.79 -2.72 12.57
N MET A 109 -26.47 -1.57 11.95
CA MET A 109 -25.10 -1.01 11.94
C MET A 109 -24.64 -0.56 13.33
N ILE A 110 -25.54 0.06 14.10
CA ILE A 110 -25.22 0.63 15.42
C ILE A 110 -25.16 -0.48 16.48
N GLU A 111 -25.97 -1.54 16.35
CA GLU A 111 -25.98 -2.69 17.25
C GLU A 111 -24.77 -3.63 17.10
N GLU A 112 -24.15 -3.67 15.92
CA GLU A 112 -22.85 -4.36 15.73
C GLU A 112 -21.69 -3.59 16.37
N LEU A 113 -21.77 -2.27 16.46
CA LEU A 113 -20.71 -1.41 17.01
C LEU A 113 -20.79 -1.28 18.55
N LEU A 114 -21.99 -1.34 19.13
CA LEU A 114 -22.22 -1.07 20.56
C LEU A 114 -22.76 -2.29 21.33
N HIS A 115 -22.35 -2.43 22.60
CA HIS A 115 -23.04 -3.26 23.57
C HIS A 115 -24.27 -2.51 24.10
N THR A 116 -25.47 -3.04 23.85
CA THR A 116 -26.77 -2.43 24.23
C THR A 116 -27.26 -2.80 25.62
N LYS A 117 -26.58 -3.69 26.36
CA LYS A 117 -27.01 -4.12 27.71
C LYS A 117 -26.09 -3.56 28.81
N GLY A 118 -26.64 -2.63 29.60
CA GLY A 118 -26.11 -2.22 30.91
C GLY A 118 -25.35 -0.90 30.92
N ASN A 119 -24.35 -0.73 30.05
CA ASN A 119 -23.57 0.51 29.86
C ASN A 119 -23.19 0.61 28.37
N GLN A 120 -23.42 1.75 27.71
CA GLN A 120 -23.00 1.94 26.31
C GLN A 120 -21.48 1.79 26.21
N ARG A 121 -21.01 0.71 25.58
CA ARG A 121 -19.59 0.47 25.29
C ARG A 121 -19.45 0.06 23.83
N LEU A 122 -18.39 0.49 23.17
CA LEU A 122 -18.02 -0.09 21.87
C LEU A 122 -17.69 -1.58 22.08
N ARG A 123 -18.09 -2.42 21.13
CA ARG A 123 -17.73 -3.85 21.15
C ARG A 123 -16.21 -4.00 21.10
N LYS A 124 -15.70 -5.03 21.78
CA LYS A 124 -14.27 -5.38 21.74
C LYS A 124 -13.84 -5.70 20.31
N LEU A 125 -12.65 -5.21 19.93
CA LEU A 125 -12.03 -5.57 18.67
C LEU A 125 -11.38 -6.96 18.79
N PRO A 126 -11.25 -7.73 17.69
CA PRO A 126 -10.48 -8.97 17.70
C PRO A 126 -9.01 -8.66 18.00
N LYS A 127 -8.38 -9.45 18.90
CA LYS A 127 -6.97 -9.27 19.27
C LYS A 127 -6.06 -9.52 18.06
N PRO A 128 -5.23 -8.55 17.63
CA PRO A 128 -4.33 -8.69 16.49
C PRO A 128 -3.32 -9.81 16.69
N GLN A 129 -3.02 -10.57 15.61
CA GLN A 129 -2.11 -11.71 15.66
C GLN A 129 -0.72 -11.37 16.22
N VAL A 130 -0.19 -10.18 15.87
CA VAL A 130 1.13 -9.71 16.31
C VAL A 130 1.27 -9.58 17.84
N ILE A 131 0.16 -9.40 18.57
CA ILE A 131 0.17 -9.30 20.04
C ILE A 131 -0.47 -10.51 20.75
N GLN A 132 -0.82 -11.58 20.02
CA GLN A 132 -1.49 -12.73 20.64
C GLN A 132 -0.54 -13.55 21.51
N ALA A 133 0.70 -13.74 21.06
CA ALA A 133 1.71 -14.51 21.79
C ALA A 133 2.47 -13.65 22.81
N ASP A 134 2.82 -12.43 22.42
CA ASP A 134 3.54 -11.45 23.25
C ASP A 134 3.05 -10.04 22.92
N GLU A 135 2.51 -9.33 23.91
CA GLU A 135 1.92 -8.00 23.74
C GLU A 135 2.96 -6.90 23.49
N TRP A 136 4.24 -7.19 23.71
CA TRP A 136 5.32 -6.21 23.68
C TRP A 136 6.38 -6.49 22.61
N ALA A 137 6.33 -7.64 21.94
CA ALA A 137 7.30 -8.03 20.91
C ALA A 137 7.43 -7.01 19.76
N TRP A 138 6.34 -6.32 19.41
CA TRP A 138 6.33 -5.25 18.39
C TRP A 138 7.30 -4.08 18.69
N ARG A 139 7.74 -3.93 19.95
CA ARG A 139 8.69 -2.88 20.36
C ARG A 139 10.15 -3.27 20.12
N THR A 140 10.43 -4.54 19.87
CA THR A 140 11.80 -5.04 19.68
C THR A 140 12.39 -4.55 18.36
N ASP A 141 13.71 -4.56 18.25
CA ASP A 141 14.40 -4.22 16.99
C ASP A 141 14.33 -5.39 16.00
N GLU A 142 14.28 -6.61 16.54
CA GLU A 142 14.05 -7.84 15.82
C GLU A 142 12.73 -7.80 15.07
N GLU A 143 11.60 -7.54 15.76
CA GLU A 143 10.29 -7.53 15.11
C GLU A 143 10.16 -6.38 14.12
N PHE A 144 10.66 -5.19 14.48
CA PHE A 144 10.68 -4.01 13.60
C PHE A 144 11.34 -4.31 12.25
N THR A 145 12.44 -5.05 12.23
CA THR A 145 13.14 -5.39 10.98
C THR A 145 12.61 -6.66 10.32
N ARG A 146 12.11 -7.63 11.09
CA ARG A 146 11.47 -8.84 10.55
C ARG A 146 10.22 -8.51 9.74
N GLU A 147 9.43 -7.53 10.17
CA GLU A 147 8.24 -7.09 9.42
C GLU A 147 8.57 -6.50 8.04
N MET A 148 9.79 -6.01 7.81
CA MET A 148 10.24 -5.57 6.48
C MET A 148 10.40 -6.74 5.49
N LEU A 149 10.46 -7.99 5.99
CA LEU A 149 10.60 -9.22 5.19
C LEU A 149 9.32 -10.07 5.18
N ALA A 150 8.52 -9.99 6.25
CA ALA A 150 7.41 -10.89 6.49
C ALA A 150 6.19 -10.22 7.14
N GLY A 151 6.16 -8.89 7.20
CA GLY A 151 5.04 -8.10 7.69
C GLY A 151 4.08 -7.70 6.59
N VAL A 152 3.39 -6.57 6.78
CA VAL A 152 2.36 -6.10 5.85
C VAL A 152 2.91 -5.49 4.56
N ASN A 153 4.14 -4.97 4.58
CA ASN A 153 4.79 -4.32 3.43
C ASN A 153 6.19 -4.89 3.12
N PRO A 154 6.29 -6.19 2.77
CA PRO A 154 7.57 -6.85 2.59
C PRO A 154 8.17 -6.56 1.20
N LEU A 155 7.95 -5.37 0.62
CA LEU A 155 8.19 -5.08 -0.80
C LEU A 155 9.28 -4.02 -1.04
N ILE A 156 9.67 -3.26 -0.01
CA ILE A 156 10.40 -2.00 -0.21
C ILE A 156 11.90 -2.11 0.10
N ILE A 157 12.27 -3.00 1.02
CA ILE A 157 13.67 -3.17 1.43
C ILE A 157 14.58 -3.47 0.23
N ASN A 158 15.70 -2.77 0.16
CA ASN A 158 16.70 -2.89 -0.89
C ASN A 158 18.06 -3.24 -0.30
N ARG A 159 18.91 -3.91 -1.08
CA ARG A 159 20.34 -3.95 -0.79
C ARG A 159 20.92 -2.53 -0.88
N LEU A 160 21.80 -2.17 0.05
CA LEU A 160 22.54 -0.92 -0.01
C LEU A 160 23.77 -1.09 -0.92
N ASP A 161 23.82 -0.35 -2.02
CA ASP A 161 24.93 -0.41 -2.98
C ASP A 161 26.11 0.48 -2.61
N VAL A 162 25.83 1.66 -2.04
CA VAL A 162 26.83 2.68 -1.71
C VAL A 162 26.56 3.27 -0.32
N PHE A 163 27.63 3.59 0.39
CA PHE A 163 27.56 4.26 1.70
C PHE A 163 28.36 5.58 1.67
N PRO A 164 27.81 6.70 2.18
CA PRO A 164 26.43 6.85 2.67
C PRO A 164 25.38 6.74 1.55
N PRO A 165 24.10 6.47 1.87
CA PRO A 165 23.03 6.44 0.87
C PRO A 165 22.92 7.74 0.07
N VAL A 166 22.70 7.61 -1.24
CA VAL A 166 22.61 8.73 -2.19
C VAL A 166 21.18 8.86 -2.71
N SER A 167 20.66 10.09 -2.77
CA SER A 167 19.33 10.36 -3.31
C SER A 167 19.32 10.39 -4.84
N LYS A 168 18.20 9.96 -5.42
CA LYS A 168 17.90 10.01 -6.86
C LYS A 168 17.04 11.23 -7.22
N LEU A 169 16.70 12.08 -6.26
CA LEU A 169 15.98 13.33 -6.51
C LEU A 169 16.84 14.29 -7.33
N ASP A 170 16.17 15.09 -8.16
CA ASP A 170 16.81 16.12 -8.99
C ASP A 170 17.47 17.19 -8.11
N PRO A 171 18.82 17.27 -8.04
CA PRO A 171 19.50 18.20 -7.16
C PRO A 171 19.26 19.67 -7.53
N SER A 172 18.86 19.96 -8.77
CA SER A 172 18.51 21.32 -9.19
C SER A 172 17.19 21.81 -8.58
N LYS A 173 16.32 20.88 -8.17
CA LYS A 173 15.01 21.18 -7.56
C LYS A 173 15.01 21.02 -6.06
N TYR A 174 15.74 20.03 -5.56
CA TYR A 174 15.70 19.62 -4.15
C TYR A 174 17.04 19.84 -3.43
N GLY A 175 18.05 20.39 -4.07
CA GLY A 175 19.38 20.57 -3.47
C GLY A 175 20.08 19.25 -3.13
N ASN A 176 21.01 19.29 -2.18
CA ASN A 176 21.70 18.08 -1.72
C ASN A 176 20.78 17.25 -0.81
N GLN A 177 20.44 16.05 -1.28
CA GLN A 177 19.52 15.11 -0.61
C GLN A 177 20.22 13.82 -0.17
N ASN A 178 21.56 13.79 -0.24
CA ASN A 178 22.36 12.65 0.21
C ASN A 178 22.28 12.50 1.73
N SER A 179 22.34 11.25 2.18
CA SER A 179 22.19 10.91 3.59
C SER A 179 23.30 11.52 4.45
N THR A 180 22.94 11.94 5.66
CA THR A 180 23.88 12.41 6.69
C THR A 180 24.35 11.29 7.62
N ILE A 181 23.98 10.02 7.36
CA ILE A 181 24.48 8.89 8.13
C ILE A 181 25.99 8.75 7.88
N THR A 182 26.78 8.85 8.95
CA THR A 182 28.24 8.73 8.91
C THR A 182 28.70 7.34 9.33
N ALA A 183 29.96 7.01 9.03
CA ALA A 183 30.57 5.75 9.48
C ALA A 183 30.51 5.59 11.00
N ALA A 184 30.72 6.69 11.75
CA ALA A 184 30.68 6.70 13.21
C ALA A 184 29.33 6.24 13.78
N HIS A 185 28.22 6.45 13.06
CA HIS A 185 26.90 6.01 13.50
C HIS A 185 26.74 4.49 13.48
N ILE A 186 27.37 3.79 12.52
CA ILE A 186 27.06 2.37 12.26
C ILE A 186 28.23 1.41 12.49
N GLN A 187 29.48 1.88 12.43
CA GLN A 187 30.67 1.01 12.38
C GLN A 187 30.81 0.05 13.57
N ASN A 188 30.30 0.43 14.75
CA ASN A 188 30.39 -0.40 15.95
C ASN A 188 29.34 -1.51 16.01
N ASN A 189 28.35 -1.51 15.09
CA ASN A 189 27.22 -2.43 15.09
C ASN A 189 27.23 -3.35 13.85
N LEU A 190 28.40 -3.63 13.25
CA LEU A 190 28.53 -4.47 12.05
C LEU A 190 29.11 -5.87 12.33
N ASP A 191 28.98 -6.37 13.56
CA ASP A 191 29.46 -7.69 13.99
C ASP A 191 30.95 -7.93 13.65
N GLY A 192 31.76 -6.90 13.89
CA GLY A 192 33.21 -6.92 13.62
C GLY A 192 33.61 -6.64 12.17
N SER A 193 32.66 -6.49 11.24
CA SER A 193 32.93 -6.12 9.85
C SER A 193 33.17 -4.61 9.70
N THR A 194 33.98 -4.22 8.73
CA THR A 194 34.00 -2.81 8.26
C THR A 194 32.81 -2.55 7.35
N ILE A 195 32.49 -1.28 7.09
CA ILE A 195 31.44 -0.90 6.14
C ILE A 195 31.74 -1.45 4.74
N ASP A 196 32.98 -1.30 4.27
CA ASP A 196 33.39 -1.80 2.95
C ASP A 196 33.24 -3.31 2.84
N GLN A 197 33.60 -4.06 3.89
CA GLN A 197 33.43 -5.51 3.93
C GLN A 197 31.94 -5.87 3.93
N ALA A 198 31.12 -5.18 4.73
CA ALA A 198 29.68 -5.41 4.78
C ALA A 198 28.97 -5.09 3.45
N LEU A 199 29.39 -4.05 2.73
CA LEU A 199 28.91 -3.76 1.36
C LEU A 199 29.30 -4.87 0.39
N LYS A 200 30.58 -5.27 0.39
CA LYS A 200 31.12 -6.31 -0.50
C LYS A 200 30.44 -7.66 -0.28
N ASP A 201 30.13 -7.99 0.96
CA ASP A 201 29.46 -9.24 1.33
C ASP A 201 27.93 -9.16 1.19
N ASN A 202 27.40 -8.03 0.70
CA ASN A 202 25.96 -7.76 0.55
C ASN A 202 25.18 -7.90 1.87
N ARG A 203 25.75 -7.41 2.96
CA ARG A 203 25.16 -7.47 4.31
C ARG A 203 24.50 -6.17 4.75
N LEU A 204 24.58 -5.11 3.94
CA LEU A 204 23.90 -3.85 4.23
C LEU A 204 22.65 -3.70 3.37
N PHE A 205 21.55 -3.32 4.03
CA PHE A 205 20.25 -3.12 3.43
C PHE A 205 19.68 -1.77 3.88
N ILE A 206 18.69 -1.28 3.14
CA ILE A 206 18.03 -0.02 3.41
C ILE A 206 16.52 -0.12 3.14
N LEU A 207 15.72 0.39 4.07
CA LEU A 207 14.33 0.79 3.82
C LEU A 207 14.33 2.30 3.59
N ASP A 208 14.19 2.71 2.33
CA ASP A 208 14.33 4.11 1.90
C ASP A 208 12.99 4.70 1.45
N HIS A 209 12.38 5.51 2.31
CA HIS A 209 11.16 6.27 2.00
C HIS A 209 11.46 7.73 1.65
N HIS A 210 12.71 8.15 1.69
CA HIS A 210 13.10 9.55 1.61
C HIS A 210 12.69 10.19 0.27
N ASP A 211 13.12 9.59 -0.84
CA ASP A 211 12.89 10.15 -2.18
C ASP A 211 11.41 10.13 -2.57
N THR A 212 10.63 9.21 -2.01
CA THR A 212 9.18 9.15 -2.18
C THR A 212 8.47 10.28 -1.45
N LEU A 213 8.99 10.71 -0.28
CA LEU A 213 8.29 11.62 0.62
C LEU A 213 8.73 13.07 0.52
N ILE A 214 10.01 13.36 0.30
CA ILE A 214 10.54 14.75 0.22
C ILE A 214 9.70 15.65 -0.70
N PRO A 215 9.28 15.23 -1.92
CA PRO A 215 8.48 16.08 -2.81
C PRO A 215 7.12 16.52 -2.26
N TYR A 216 6.60 15.86 -1.23
CA TYR A 216 5.30 16.17 -0.61
C TYR A 216 5.41 16.60 0.85
N LEU A 217 6.60 16.53 1.44
CA LEU A 217 6.77 16.58 2.90
C LEU A 217 6.33 17.92 3.50
N ASN A 218 6.68 19.06 2.88
CA ASN A 218 6.24 20.37 3.33
C ASN A 218 4.72 20.53 3.25
N ARG A 219 4.10 20.04 2.18
CA ARG A 219 2.64 20.10 2.00
C ARG A 219 1.95 19.28 3.08
N ILE A 220 2.39 18.05 3.31
CA ILE A 220 1.86 17.18 4.35
C ILE A 220 2.04 17.82 5.73
N ASN A 221 3.22 18.35 6.03
CA ASN A 221 3.51 19.00 7.31
C ASN A 221 2.78 20.34 7.49
N SER A 222 2.24 20.94 6.43
CA SER A 222 1.32 22.09 6.54
C SER A 222 -0.07 21.71 7.05
N THR A 223 -0.41 20.41 7.07
CA THR A 223 -1.66 19.90 7.66
C THR A 223 -1.54 19.73 9.18
N GLY A 224 -2.53 19.09 9.81
CA GLY A 224 -2.43 18.64 11.21
C GLY A 224 -1.32 17.60 11.42
N ASN A 225 -0.89 16.90 10.37
CA ASN A 225 0.14 15.86 10.47
C ASN A 225 1.55 16.46 10.53
N LYS A 226 2.46 15.74 11.19
CA LYS A 226 3.90 16.04 11.23
C LYS A 226 4.66 14.74 11.03
N ILE A 227 5.37 14.64 9.92
CA ILE A 227 6.17 13.48 9.56
C ILE A 227 7.56 13.90 9.07
N TYR A 228 8.44 12.92 8.99
CA TYR A 228 9.76 13.02 8.37
C TYR A 228 9.81 12.16 7.11
N ALA A 229 10.81 12.39 6.26
CA ALA A 229 11.26 11.42 5.28
C ALA A 229 12.29 10.51 5.95
N SER A 230 12.02 9.21 6.06
CA SER A 230 12.91 8.28 6.76
C SER A 230 13.79 7.46 5.83
N ARG A 231 15.02 7.18 6.29
CA ARG A 231 15.86 6.08 5.80
C ARG A 231 16.27 5.20 6.95
N THR A 232 16.06 3.90 6.84
CA THR A 232 16.48 2.93 7.87
C THR A 232 17.57 2.04 7.31
N LEU A 233 18.79 2.10 7.88
CA LEU A 233 19.88 1.20 7.55
C LEU A 233 19.80 -0.07 8.39
N LEU A 234 20.10 -1.19 7.74
CA LEU A 234 19.92 -2.53 8.26
C LEU A 234 21.18 -3.36 7.99
N PHE A 235 21.51 -4.24 8.91
CA PHE A 235 22.58 -5.22 8.73
C PHE A 235 22.02 -6.64 8.77
N LEU A 236 22.47 -7.47 7.84
CA LEU A 236 22.18 -8.90 7.80
C LEU A 236 23.20 -9.66 8.66
N LYS A 237 22.70 -10.29 9.72
CA LYS A 237 23.48 -11.15 10.62
C LYS A 237 23.74 -12.51 9.96
N GLU A 238 24.69 -13.24 10.53
CA GLU A 238 25.03 -14.62 10.09
C GLU A 238 23.85 -15.60 10.27
N ASP A 239 22.99 -15.34 11.24
CA ASP A 239 21.77 -16.12 11.50
C ASP A 239 20.63 -15.82 10.50
N SER A 240 20.90 -15.04 9.45
CA SER A 240 19.95 -14.58 8.42
C SER A 240 18.87 -13.60 8.90
N THR A 241 18.91 -13.15 10.15
CA THR A 241 17.99 -12.09 10.63
C THR A 241 18.60 -10.70 10.42
N LEU A 242 17.74 -9.70 10.26
CA LEU A 242 18.14 -8.30 10.14
C LEU A 242 18.28 -7.67 11.53
N LYS A 243 19.12 -6.65 11.61
CA LYS A 243 19.13 -5.72 12.74
C LYS A 243 19.20 -4.27 12.25
N PRO A 244 18.53 -3.33 12.90
CA PRO A 244 18.61 -1.93 12.52
C PRO A 244 19.95 -1.33 12.97
N LEU A 245 20.51 -0.46 12.15
CA LEU A 245 21.77 0.24 12.43
C LEU A 245 21.54 1.71 12.73
N ALA A 246 20.68 2.37 11.96
CA ALA A 246 20.38 3.77 12.10
C ALA A 246 19.05 4.11 11.41
N ILE A 247 18.37 5.14 11.93
CA ILE A 247 17.24 5.80 11.26
C ILE A 247 17.61 7.26 11.06
N GLU A 248 17.65 7.68 9.80
CA GLU A 248 17.73 9.09 9.42
C GLU A 248 16.31 9.64 9.27
N LEU A 249 16.01 10.76 9.94
CA LEU A 249 14.77 11.49 9.81
C LEU A 249 15.05 12.87 9.20
N SER A 250 14.62 13.05 7.96
CA SER A 250 14.88 14.23 7.14
C SER A 250 13.65 15.13 7.04
N LEU A 251 13.88 16.45 7.08
CA LEU A 251 12.93 17.48 6.69
C LEU A 251 13.53 18.28 5.53
N PRO A 252 12.71 18.87 4.63
CA PRO A 252 13.22 19.84 3.68
C PRO A 252 13.79 21.04 4.42
N SER A 253 14.80 21.70 3.85
CA SER A 253 15.39 22.88 4.48
C SER A 253 14.32 23.95 4.77
N PRO A 254 14.35 24.59 5.96
CA PRO A 254 13.47 25.71 6.29
C PRO A 254 13.56 26.88 5.30
N ASP A 255 14.70 27.04 4.62
CA ASP A 255 14.93 28.09 3.62
C ASP A 255 14.36 27.75 2.23
N GLY A 256 13.81 26.54 2.06
CA GLY A 256 13.17 26.06 0.83
C GLY A 256 13.73 24.71 0.36
N GLU A 257 12.89 23.93 -0.32
CA GLU A 257 13.20 22.56 -0.76
C GLU A 257 14.45 22.49 -1.65
N GLN A 258 14.74 23.53 -2.42
CA GLN A 258 15.92 23.63 -3.27
C GLN A 258 17.26 23.66 -2.51
N HIS A 259 17.23 23.84 -1.19
CA HIS A 259 18.42 23.92 -0.35
C HIS A 259 18.81 22.58 0.31
N GLY A 260 18.17 21.47 -0.06
CA GLY A 260 18.48 20.16 0.51
C GLY A 260 17.60 19.79 1.69
N ALA A 261 17.98 18.71 2.38
CA ALA A 261 17.34 18.28 3.61
C ALA A 261 18.19 18.59 4.84
N VAL A 262 17.50 18.85 5.96
CA VAL A 262 18.10 18.84 7.30
C VAL A 262 17.68 17.54 7.96
N SER A 263 18.67 16.72 8.32
CA SER A 263 18.47 15.38 8.85
C SER A 263 19.03 15.23 10.25
N ASN A 264 18.33 14.46 11.09
CA ASN A 264 18.88 13.91 12.32
C ASN A 264 19.02 12.38 12.17
N VAL A 265 20.10 11.83 12.73
CA VAL A 265 20.35 10.38 12.71
C VAL A 265 20.24 9.82 14.12
N TYR A 266 19.46 8.77 14.25
CA TYR A 266 19.22 8.04 15.49
C TYR A 266 19.77 6.63 15.36
N THR A 267 20.37 6.12 16.43
CA THR A 267 20.95 4.77 16.50
C THR A 267 20.30 3.97 17.63
N PRO A 268 20.32 2.63 17.57
CA PRO A 268 19.72 1.78 18.59
C PRO A 268 20.22 2.10 20.01
N SER A 269 19.29 2.21 20.94
CA SER A 269 19.54 2.28 22.37
C SER A 269 18.40 1.61 23.13
N GLU A 270 18.71 0.91 24.21
CA GLU A 270 17.71 0.26 25.08
C GLU A 270 17.45 1.06 26.37
N ASN A 271 18.33 2.01 26.69
CA ASN A 271 18.39 2.63 28.00
C ASN A 271 18.03 4.12 27.95
N GLY A 272 17.44 4.60 29.05
CA GLY A 272 17.26 6.02 29.31
C GLY A 272 16.39 6.75 28.28
N VAL A 273 16.68 8.02 28.09
CA VAL A 273 15.96 8.89 27.15
C VAL A 273 16.30 8.50 25.70
N GLU A 274 17.51 8.02 25.46
CA GLU A 274 17.99 7.58 24.16
C GLU A 274 17.18 6.39 23.64
N GLY A 275 16.82 5.44 24.52
CA GLY A 275 15.96 4.32 24.15
C GLY A 275 14.54 4.76 23.80
N ALA A 276 13.98 5.74 24.52
CA ALA A 276 12.68 6.31 24.17
C ALA A 276 12.73 7.07 22.82
N ILE A 277 13.81 7.83 22.58
CA ILE A 277 14.05 8.51 21.29
C ILE A 277 14.18 7.50 20.15
N TRP A 278 14.87 6.39 20.37
CA TRP A 278 14.99 5.32 19.38
C TRP A 278 13.62 4.71 19.02
N GLN A 279 12.78 4.44 20.02
CA GLN A 279 11.41 3.96 19.78
C GLN A 279 10.58 4.98 18.99
N LEU A 280 10.73 6.28 19.24
CA LEU A 280 10.09 7.33 18.44
C LEU A 280 10.62 7.37 16.99
N ALA A 281 11.92 7.18 16.79
CA ALA A 281 12.51 7.10 15.45
C ALA A 281 11.93 5.92 14.66
N LYS A 282 11.81 4.74 15.28
CA LYS A 282 11.12 3.58 14.70
C LYS A 282 9.66 3.89 14.38
N ALA A 283 8.94 4.55 15.29
CA ALA A 283 7.55 4.95 15.05
C ALA A 283 7.41 5.85 13.81
N TYR A 284 8.27 6.84 13.62
CA TYR A 284 8.26 7.66 12.40
C TYR A 284 8.58 6.87 11.13
N ALA A 285 9.55 5.96 11.19
CA ALA A 285 9.87 5.06 10.08
C ALA A 285 8.66 4.16 9.73
N THR A 286 7.98 3.61 10.74
CA THR A 286 6.76 2.79 10.56
C THR A 286 5.58 3.63 10.04
N VAL A 287 5.44 4.90 10.45
CA VAL A 287 4.42 5.81 9.90
C VAL A 287 4.63 6.03 8.40
N ASN A 288 5.88 6.26 7.98
CA ASN A 288 6.22 6.35 6.56
C ASN A 288 5.88 5.05 5.82
N ASP A 289 6.32 3.91 6.35
CA ASP A 289 6.10 2.61 5.71
C ASP A 289 4.62 2.26 5.60
N SER A 290 3.83 2.49 6.66
CA SER A 290 2.39 2.25 6.68
C SER A 290 1.64 3.10 5.63
N GLY A 291 1.96 4.38 5.51
CA GLY A 291 1.30 5.23 4.52
C GLY A 291 1.75 4.94 3.08
N VAL A 292 3.02 4.62 2.86
CA VAL A 292 3.51 4.14 1.56
C VAL A 292 2.88 2.79 1.21
N HIS A 293 2.78 1.88 2.16
CA HIS A 293 2.10 0.60 1.99
C HIS A 293 0.66 0.79 1.53
N GLN A 294 -0.15 1.53 2.30
CA GLN A 294 -1.58 1.68 2.00
C GLN A 294 -1.80 2.37 0.65
N LEU A 295 -1.05 3.43 0.38
CA LEU A 295 -1.28 4.27 -0.79
C LEU A 295 -0.62 3.74 -2.07
N ILE A 296 0.58 3.16 -1.95
CA ILE A 296 1.41 2.78 -3.09
C ILE A 296 1.41 1.26 -3.28
N SER A 297 1.96 0.51 -2.32
CA SER A 297 2.08 -0.95 -2.42
C SER A 297 0.72 -1.63 -2.61
N HIS A 298 -0.30 -1.15 -1.87
CA HIS A 298 -1.63 -1.71 -1.85
C HIS A 298 -2.54 -1.01 -2.89
N TRP A 299 -2.91 0.25 -2.67
CA TRP A 299 -3.86 0.93 -3.56
C TRP A 299 -3.34 1.07 -5.01
N LEU A 300 -2.16 1.68 -5.22
CA LEU A 300 -1.69 1.95 -6.57
C LEU A 300 -1.30 0.66 -7.32
N ASN A 301 -0.42 -0.14 -6.73
CA ASN A 301 0.21 -1.27 -7.43
C ASN A 301 -0.69 -2.52 -7.54
N THR A 302 -1.83 -2.58 -6.83
CA THR A 302 -2.83 -3.64 -7.03
C THR A 302 -4.16 -3.09 -7.53
N HIS A 303 -4.87 -2.31 -6.72
CA HIS A 303 -6.23 -1.87 -7.03
C HIS A 303 -6.29 -1.00 -8.30
N ALA A 304 -5.57 0.11 -8.32
CA ALA A 304 -5.68 1.11 -9.37
C ALA A 304 -5.09 0.63 -10.71
N THR A 305 -3.97 -0.11 -10.66
CA THR A 305 -3.29 -0.62 -11.86
C THR A 305 -3.97 -1.85 -12.46
N MET A 306 -4.72 -2.64 -11.68
CA MET A 306 -5.43 -3.81 -12.19
C MET A 306 -6.73 -3.46 -12.95
N GLU A 307 -7.49 -2.47 -12.49
CA GLU A 307 -8.79 -2.08 -13.07
C GLU A 307 -8.74 -1.81 -14.60
N PRO A 308 -7.72 -1.14 -15.16
CA PRO A 308 -7.52 -1.01 -16.61
C PRO A 308 -7.50 -2.35 -17.37
N PHE A 309 -6.93 -3.40 -16.80
CA PHE A 309 -6.88 -4.73 -17.43
C PHE A 309 -8.25 -5.41 -17.41
N VAL A 310 -9.04 -5.22 -16.35
CA VAL A 310 -10.44 -5.69 -16.27
C VAL A 310 -11.26 -5.06 -17.39
N ILE A 311 -11.21 -3.72 -17.48
CA ILE A 311 -11.93 -2.94 -18.49
C ILE A 311 -11.50 -3.33 -19.90
N ALA A 312 -10.19 -3.44 -20.16
CA ALA A 312 -9.67 -3.80 -21.48
C ALA A 312 -10.06 -5.22 -21.89
N THR A 313 -10.01 -6.18 -20.97
CA THR A 313 -10.37 -7.58 -21.23
C THR A 313 -11.83 -7.70 -21.61
N ASN A 314 -12.74 -7.16 -20.79
CA ASN A 314 -14.18 -7.20 -21.06
C ASN A 314 -14.55 -6.45 -22.36
N ARG A 315 -13.86 -5.34 -22.69
CA ARG A 315 -14.15 -4.55 -23.90
C ARG A 315 -13.59 -5.16 -25.18
N GLN A 316 -12.57 -6.02 -25.14
CA GLN A 316 -11.81 -6.40 -26.34
C GLN A 316 -11.68 -7.91 -26.56
N LEU A 317 -11.91 -8.73 -25.53
CA LEU A 317 -11.82 -10.18 -25.61
C LEU A 317 -13.21 -10.76 -25.32
N SER A 318 -13.80 -11.43 -26.31
CA SER A 318 -15.05 -12.19 -26.13
C SER A 318 -14.92 -13.15 -24.94
N ALA A 319 -16.03 -13.43 -24.25
CA ALA A 319 -16.11 -14.47 -23.20
C ALA A 319 -15.71 -15.88 -23.69
N LEU A 320 -15.67 -16.11 -25.02
CA LEU A 320 -15.15 -17.33 -25.63
C LEU A 320 -13.64 -17.30 -25.90
N HIS A 321 -12.99 -16.15 -25.82
CA HIS A 321 -11.56 -16.01 -26.08
C HIS A 321 -10.75 -16.69 -24.96
N PRO A 322 -9.73 -17.51 -25.28
CA PRO A 322 -8.99 -18.27 -24.25
C PRO A 322 -8.34 -17.37 -23.20
N ILE A 323 -7.74 -16.25 -23.61
CA ILE A 323 -7.18 -15.28 -22.65
C ILE A 323 -8.23 -14.60 -21.76
N ASN A 324 -9.47 -14.41 -22.25
CA ASN A 324 -10.54 -13.91 -21.37
C ASN A 324 -10.83 -14.95 -20.28
N LYS A 325 -11.00 -16.22 -20.66
CA LYS A 325 -11.23 -17.33 -19.71
C LYS A 325 -10.08 -17.52 -18.71
N LEU A 326 -8.85 -17.29 -19.15
CA LEU A 326 -7.66 -17.35 -18.30
C LEU A 326 -7.67 -16.23 -17.25
N LEU A 327 -7.97 -15.00 -17.66
CA LEU A 327 -7.78 -13.82 -16.82
C LEU A 327 -8.99 -13.44 -15.98
N SER A 328 -10.22 -13.67 -16.48
CA SER A 328 -11.45 -13.21 -15.82
C SER A 328 -11.61 -13.68 -14.37
N PRO A 329 -11.20 -14.89 -13.95
CA PRO A 329 -11.30 -15.29 -12.55
C PRO A 329 -10.45 -14.41 -11.62
N HIS A 330 -9.36 -13.83 -12.12
CA HIS A 330 -8.45 -12.97 -11.35
C HIS A 330 -8.92 -11.53 -11.23
N TYR A 331 -10.03 -11.17 -11.89
CA TYR A 331 -10.62 -9.81 -11.84
C TYR A 331 -11.84 -9.72 -10.94
N ARG A 332 -12.27 -10.86 -10.39
CA ARG A 332 -13.45 -10.95 -9.56
C ARG A 332 -13.41 -9.89 -8.47
N ASP A 333 -14.50 -9.16 -8.33
CA ASP A 333 -14.74 -8.16 -7.30
C ASP A 333 -13.87 -6.88 -7.40
N THR A 334 -12.87 -6.80 -8.30
CA THR A 334 -11.93 -5.66 -8.41
C THR A 334 -12.62 -4.35 -8.76
N MET A 335 -13.48 -4.32 -9.79
CA MET A 335 -14.15 -3.08 -10.19
C MET A 335 -15.09 -2.56 -9.10
N ASN A 336 -15.81 -3.46 -8.43
CA ASN A 336 -16.77 -3.07 -7.39
C ASN A 336 -16.08 -2.57 -6.13
N ILE A 337 -15.02 -3.24 -5.65
CA ILE A 337 -14.26 -2.73 -4.50
C ILE A 337 -13.58 -1.40 -4.81
N ASN A 338 -13.07 -1.21 -6.03
CA ASN A 338 -12.48 0.07 -6.44
C ASN A 338 -13.51 1.18 -6.52
N ALA A 339 -14.72 0.90 -7.01
CA ALA A 339 -15.80 1.87 -7.04
C ALA A 339 -16.18 2.30 -5.61
N LEU A 340 -16.35 1.34 -4.69
CA LEU A 340 -16.60 1.64 -3.28
C LEU A 340 -15.44 2.43 -2.66
N ALA A 341 -14.19 2.05 -2.95
CA ALA A 341 -13.02 2.78 -2.48
C ALA A 341 -13.02 4.25 -2.95
N ARG A 342 -13.40 4.52 -4.21
CA ARG A 342 -13.56 5.90 -4.70
C ARG A 342 -14.66 6.68 -3.98
N GLN A 343 -15.68 6.00 -3.45
CA GLN A 343 -16.82 6.63 -2.79
C GLN A 343 -16.60 6.91 -1.30
N ILE A 344 -15.91 6.01 -0.57
CA ILE A 344 -15.82 6.09 0.90
C ILE A 344 -14.39 6.13 1.47
N LEU A 345 -13.39 5.68 0.69
CA LEU A 345 -12.01 5.53 1.16
C LEU A 345 -11.10 6.65 0.64
N ASN A 346 -11.08 6.85 -0.67
CA ASN A 346 -10.13 7.69 -1.40
C ASN A 346 -10.70 9.06 -1.81
N ASN A 347 -12.00 9.29 -1.57
CA ASN A 347 -12.64 10.58 -1.81
C ASN A 347 -12.10 11.65 -0.84
N ALA A 348 -12.31 12.92 -1.19
CA ALA A 348 -12.06 14.02 -0.28
C ALA A 348 -12.84 13.83 1.03
N GLY A 349 -12.16 13.92 2.16
CA GLY A 349 -12.71 13.62 3.49
C GLY A 349 -13.04 12.15 3.74
N GLY A 350 -12.59 11.23 2.88
CA GLY A 350 -12.73 9.78 3.05
C GLY A 350 -11.77 9.20 4.10
N ILE A 351 -11.91 7.89 4.37
CA ILE A 351 -11.11 7.17 5.39
C ILE A 351 -9.61 7.44 5.24
N LEU A 352 -9.08 7.37 4.02
CA LEU A 352 -7.64 7.44 3.78
C LEU A 352 -7.09 8.82 4.14
N GLU A 353 -7.79 9.89 3.76
CA GLU A 353 -7.35 11.26 4.09
C GLU A 353 -7.38 11.55 5.60
N LEU A 354 -8.26 10.87 6.34
CA LEU A 354 -8.44 11.11 7.76
C LEU A 354 -7.52 10.27 8.65
N THR A 355 -7.03 9.14 8.15
CA THR A 355 -6.32 8.14 8.97
C THR A 355 -4.87 7.90 8.54
N VAL A 356 -4.47 8.37 7.35
CA VAL A 356 -3.13 8.16 6.81
C VAL A 356 -2.43 9.51 6.62
N PHE A 357 -1.13 9.57 6.92
CA PHE A 357 -0.38 10.83 6.99
C PHE A 357 -0.46 11.74 5.74
N PRO A 358 -0.59 11.25 4.48
CA PRO A 358 -0.64 12.14 3.32
C PRO A 358 -1.86 13.06 3.32
N ALA A 359 -2.91 12.70 4.08
CA ALA A 359 -4.17 13.43 4.15
C ALA A 359 -4.71 13.76 2.74
N ARG A 360 -5.18 15.00 2.53
CA ARG A 360 -5.68 15.51 1.24
C ARG A 360 -4.69 15.46 0.07
N TYR A 361 -3.42 15.14 0.31
CA TYR A 361 -2.41 15.01 -0.74
C TYR A 361 -2.21 13.55 -1.19
N ALA A 362 -2.93 12.59 -0.60
CA ALA A 362 -2.76 11.17 -0.87
C ALA A 362 -2.91 10.81 -2.36
N MET A 363 -4.05 11.12 -2.98
CA MET A 363 -4.29 10.72 -4.36
C MET A 363 -3.30 11.38 -5.34
N GLU A 364 -2.94 12.64 -5.09
CA GLU A 364 -1.93 13.33 -5.89
C GLU A 364 -0.53 12.71 -5.74
N MET A 365 -0.13 12.38 -4.51
CA MET A 365 1.13 11.69 -4.24
C MET A 365 1.19 10.32 -4.93
N SER A 366 0.10 9.55 -4.89
CA SER A 366 0.03 8.26 -5.62
C SER A 366 0.21 8.44 -7.13
N SER A 367 -0.39 9.50 -7.70
CA SER A 367 -0.24 9.86 -9.11
C SER A 367 1.19 10.31 -9.45
N PHE A 368 1.85 11.02 -8.54
CA PHE A 368 3.27 11.36 -8.69
C PHE A 368 4.16 10.11 -8.73
N VAL A 369 3.97 9.17 -7.80
CA VAL A 369 4.71 7.90 -7.77
C VAL A 369 4.43 7.06 -9.01
N TYR A 370 3.18 7.05 -9.50
CA TYR A 370 2.82 6.32 -10.73
C TYR A 370 3.63 6.74 -11.97
N LYS A 371 4.22 7.94 -12.00
CA LYS A 371 5.08 8.38 -13.12
C LYS A 371 6.31 7.48 -13.32
N SER A 372 6.84 6.90 -12.25
CA SER A 372 7.96 5.96 -12.30
C SER A 372 7.53 4.49 -12.39
N TRP A 373 6.24 4.18 -12.17
CA TRP A 373 5.71 2.82 -12.21
C TRP A 373 5.96 2.12 -13.55
N ASN A 374 6.43 0.88 -13.48
CA ASN A 374 6.77 0.06 -14.65
C ASN A 374 6.21 -1.35 -14.51
N PHE A 375 5.21 -1.67 -15.32
CA PHE A 375 4.58 -2.99 -15.36
C PHE A 375 5.58 -4.18 -15.44
N MET A 376 6.70 -4.02 -16.15
CA MET A 376 7.66 -5.12 -16.29
C MET A 376 8.44 -5.39 -14.99
N GLU A 377 8.52 -4.39 -14.12
CA GLU A 377 9.18 -4.50 -12.82
C GLU A 377 8.23 -5.04 -11.74
N GLU A 378 6.93 -5.22 -12.04
CA GLU A 378 5.96 -5.88 -11.14
C GLU A 378 6.08 -7.41 -11.17
N ALA A 379 6.86 -7.97 -12.09
CA ALA A 379 7.20 -9.39 -12.06
C ALA A 379 8.12 -9.66 -10.86
N LEU A 380 7.73 -10.56 -9.96
CA LEU A 380 8.44 -10.77 -8.69
C LEU A 380 9.95 -11.00 -8.85
N PRO A 381 10.44 -11.85 -9.79
CA PRO A 381 11.88 -11.98 -10.00
C PRO A 381 12.55 -10.68 -10.43
N ALA A 382 11.90 -9.88 -11.29
CA ALA A 382 12.44 -8.62 -11.77
C ALA A 382 12.47 -7.55 -10.67
N ASP A 383 11.44 -7.49 -9.82
CA ASP A 383 11.40 -6.65 -8.62
C ASP A 383 12.56 -7.02 -7.67
N LEU A 384 12.70 -8.28 -7.30
CA LEU A 384 13.74 -8.73 -6.38
C LEU A 384 15.16 -8.46 -6.93
N ILE A 385 15.38 -8.62 -8.24
CA ILE A 385 16.66 -8.26 -8.88
C ILE A 385 16.89 -6.75 -8.82
N LYS A 386 15.88 -5.95 -9.15
CA LYS A 386 15.95 -4.48 -9.12
C LYS A 386 16.28 -3.96 -7.72
N ARG A 387 15.72 -4.58 -6.68
CA ARG A 387 15.99 -4.26 -5.28
C ARG A 387 17.32 -4.83 -4.76
N GLY A 388 18.04 -5.60 -5.59
CA GLY A 388 19.29 -6.24 -5.23
C GLY A 388 19.11 -7.37 -4.21
N ILE A 389 17.93 -7.96 -4.10
CA ILE A 389 17.61 -9.08 -3.19
C ILE A 389 17.90 -10.42 -3.85
N LEU A 390 17.69 -10.53 -5.17
CA LEU A 390 17.88 -11.76 -5.94
C LEU A 390 19.06 -11.63 -6.89
N VAL A 391 19.98 -12.60 -6.84
CA VAL A 391 21.06 -12.78 -7.82
C VAL A 391 20.66 -13.92 -8.75
N GLY A 392 20.73 -13.69 -10.07
CA GLY A 392 20.37 -14.68 -11.09
C GLY A 392 19.72 -14.05 -12.31
N ASP A 393 19.24 -14.89 -13.23
CA ASP A 393 18.53 -14.45 -14.44
C ASP A 393 17.02 -14.26 -14.24
N GLY A 394 16.48 -14.62 -13.06
CA GLY A 394 15.06 -14.50 -12.74
C GLY A 394 14.15 -15.48 -13.49
N GLU A 395 14.69 -16.27 -14.42
CA GLU A 395 13.94 -17.20 -15.28
C GLU A 395 14.14 -18.66 -14.85
N HIS A 396 15.35 -19.03 -14.39
CA HIS A 396 15.68 -20.41 -14.03
C HIS A 396 15.79 -20.55 -12.51
N PRO A 397 14.88 -21.29 -11.83
CA PRO A 397 14.90 -21.45 -10.38
C PRO A 397 16.27 -21.92 -9.83
N ASP A 398 16.94 -22.83 -10.52
CA ASP A 398 18.25 -23.36 -10.10
C ASP A 398 19.40 -22.34 -10.14
N LYS A 399 19.17 -21.18 -10.78
CA LYS A 399 20.13 -20.08 -10.89
C LYS A 399 19.74 -18.86 -10.05
N GLN A 400 18.70 -19.00 -9.24
CA GLN A 400 18.19 -17.94 -8.37
C GLN A 400 18.78 -18.11 -6.97
N GLN A 401 19.42 -17.06 -6.45
CA GLN A 401 19.93 -17.02 -5.10
C GLN A 401 19.48 -15.73 -4.41
N LEU A 402 18.68 -15.87 -3.36
CA LEU A 402 18.33 -14.75 -2.48
C LEU A 402 19.52 -14.38 -1.60
N LEU A 403 19.80 -13.08 -1.47
CA LEU A 403 20.84 -12.57 -0.57
C LEU A 403 20.41 -12.72 0.90
N ILE A 404 19.14 -12.49 1.19
CA ILE A 404 18.52 -12.85 2.46
C ILE A 404 17.84 -14.21 2.26
N LYS A 405 18.50 -15.27 2.74
CA LYS A 405 18.03 -16.65 2.52
C LYS A 405 16.64 -16.90 3.12
N ASP A 406 16.41 -16.38 4.31
CA ASP A 406 15.14 -16.45 5.02
C ASP A 406 14.35 -15.14 4.87
N TYR A 407 13.94 -14.86 3.64
CA TYR A 407 13.03 -13.76 3.31
C TYR A 407 11.67 -14.36 2.94
N PRO A 408 10.73 -14.51 3.90
CA PRO A 408 9.52 -15.32 3.70
C PRO A 408 8.68 -14.90 2.50
N TYR A 409 8.44 -13.60 2.32
CA TYR A 409 7.71 -13.10 1.15
C TYR A 409 8.38 -13.49 -0.18
N ALA A 410 9.70 -13.38 -0.29
CA ALA A 410 10.42 -13.68 -1.52
C ALA A 410 10.47 -15.20 -1.78
N VAL A 411 10.72 -16.00 -0.75
CA VAL A 411 10.76 -17.47 -0.83
C VAL A 411 9.41 -18.02 -1.28
N ASP A 412 8.35 -17.69 -0.56
CA ASP A 412 7.00 -18.18 -0.85
C ASP A 412 6.48 -17.57 -2.16
N GLY A 413 6.72 -16.29 -2.37
CA GLY A 413 6.30 -15.57 -3.56
C GLY A 413 6.90 -16.16 -4.84
N LEU A 414 8.19 -16.53 -4.84
CA LEU A 414 8.82 -17.14 -6.01
C LEU A 414 8.22 -18.51 -6.33
N ALA A 415 7.89 -19.31 -5.31
CA ALA A 415 7.21 -20.59 -5.53
C ALA A 415 5.83 -20.40 -6.19
N ILE A 416 5.05 -19.42 -5.72
CA ILE A 416 3.75 -19.08 -6.31
C ILE A 416 3.93 -18.53 -7.74
N TRP A 417 4.90 -17.65 -7.96
CA TRP A 417 5.21 -17.09 -9.27
C TRP A 417 5.48 -18.19 -10.30
N HIS A 418 6.40 -19.11 -10.00
CA HIS A 418 6.79 -20.20 -10.91
C HIS A 418 5.63 -21.17 -11.20
N ALA A 419 4.77 -21.43 -10.20
CA ALA A 419 3.56 -22.22 -10.40
C ALA A 419 2.57 -21.53 -11.37
N ILE A 420 2.35 -20.22 -11.21
CA ILE A 420 1.50 -19.43 -12.11
C ILE A 420 2.11 -19.37 -13.52
N GLU A 421 3.42 -19.13 -13.63
CA GLU A 421 4.12 -19.08 -14.91
C GLU A 421 3.99 -20.39 -15.70
N THR A 422 4.18 -21.53 -15.01
CA THR A 422 4.02 -22.86 -15.60
C THR A 422 2.59 -23.05 -16.12
N TRP A 423 1.59 -22.78 -15.27
CA TRP A 423 0.18 -22.91 -15.63
C TRP A 423 -0.22 -22.03 -16.81
N VAL A 424 0.19 -20.75 -16.81
CA VAL A 424 -0.10 -19.80 -17.90
C VAL A 424 0.57 -20.25 -19.20
N SER A 425 1.82 -20.72 -19.13
CA SER A 425 2.58 -21.20 -20.29
C SER A 425 1.92 -22.43 -20.92
N ASP A 426 1.56 -23.41 -20.12
CA ASP A 426 0.88 -24.63 -20.57
C ASP A 426 -0.48 -24.30 -21.18
N TYR A 427 -1.29 -23.47 -20.51
CA TYR A 427 -2.58 -23.03 -21.02
C TYR A 427 -2.44 -22.32 -22.37
N CYS A 428 -1.48 -21.39 -22.49
CA CYS A 428 -1.26 -20.66 -23.73
C CYS A 428 -0.78 -21.57 -24.86
N SER A 429 0.01 -22.61 -24.57
CA SER A 429 0.53 -23.54 -25.58
C SER A 429 -0.58 -24.31 -26.31
N ILE A 430 -1.71 -24.59 -25.64
CA ILE A 430 -2.89 -25.27 -26.20
C ILE A 430 -3.50 -24.46 -27.34
N TYR A 431 -3.68 -23.15 -27.14
CA TYR A 431 -4.39 -22.27 -28.06
C TYR A 431 -3.46 -21.56 -29.05
N TYR A 432 -2.18 -21.39 -28.70
CA TYR A 432 -1.19 -20.65 -29.47
C TYR A 432 0.00 -21.54 -29.84
N ARG A 433 -0.22 -22.45 -30.81
CA ARG A 433 0.78 -23.41 -31.37
C ARG A 433 2.09 -22.79 -31.88
N ALA A 434 2.17 -21.46 -31.98
CA ALA A 434 3.24 -20.72 -32.64
C ALA A 434 4.28 -20.11 -31.67
N MET A 435 4.43 -20.61 -30.44
CA MET A 435 5.57 -20.20 -29.59
C MET A 435 6.94 -20.70 -30.11
N ARG A 436 6.99 -21.70 -31.03
CA ARG A 436 8.22 -22.01 -31.81
C ARG A 436 8.39 -21.22 -33.11
N ARG A 437 7.36 -20.56 -33.64
CA ARG A 437 7.44 -19.74 -34.87
C ARG A 437 6.38 -18.63 -34.85
N SER A 438 6.80 -17.41 -34.54
CA SER A 438 5.99 -16.18 -34.43
C SER A 438 5.07 -15.89 -35.62
N LYS A 439 3.80 -15.56 -35.33
CA LYS A 439 2.96 -14.41 -35.83
C LYS A 439 1.50 -14.82 -36.10
N ARG A 440 0.55 -14.20 -35.35
CA ARG A 440 -0.79 -13.67 -35.76
C ARG A 440 -1.97 -14.14 -34.89
N THR A 441 -2.43 -13.27 -33.97
CA THR A 441 -3.86 -13.14 -33.61
C THR A 441 -4.23 -11.65 -33.47
N PRO A 442 -5.25 -11.13 -34.19
CA PRO A 442 -5.64 -9.71 -34.15
C PRO A 442 -6.26 -9.23 -32.83
N SER A 443 -6.98 -10.10 -32.10
CA SER A 443 -7.71 -9.79 -30.86
C SER A 443 -6.76 -9.44 -29.71
N CYS A 444 -5.77 -10.29 -29.40
CA CYS A 444 -4.77 -10.04 -28.37
C CYS A 444 -4.02 -8.72 -28.59
N ARG A 445 -3.71 -8.38 -29.85
CA ARG A 445 -3.05 -7.12 -30.20
C ARG A 445 -3.93 -5.89 -29.96
N ARG A 446 -5.24 -5.98 -30.22
CA ARG A 446 -6.18 -4.87 -29.97
C ARG A 446 -6.42 -4.70 -28.47
N GLY A 447 -6.58 -5.79 -27.71
CA GLY A 447 -6.68 -5.79 -26.25
C GLY A 447 -5.47 -5.13 -25.57
N GLY A 448 -4.25 -5.64 -25.85
CA GLY A 448 -3.02 -5.06 -25.31
C GLY A 448 -2.81 -3.60 -25.72
N ARG A 449 -3.09 -3.24 -26.99
CA ARG A 449 -2.99 -1.84 -27.44
C ARG A 449 -4.00 -0.91 -26.77
N LYS A 450 -5.21 -1.37 -26.43
CA LYS A 450 -6.22 -0.53 -25.78
C LYS A 450 -5.92 -0.35 -24.29
N CYS A 451 -5.47 -1.40 -23.59
CA CYS A 451 -4.95 -1.28 -22.23
C CYS A 451 -3.86 -0.19 -22.15
N VAL A 452 -2.90 -0.25 -23.09
CA VAL A 452 -1.78 0.71 -23.15
C VAL A 452 -2.18 2.11 -23.62
N ARG A 453 -3.21 2.25 -24.46
CA ARG A 453 -3.60 3.55 -25.05
C ARG A 453 -4.66 4.29 -24.27
N SER A 454 -5.57 3.60 -23.57
CA SER A 454 -6.68 4.22 -22.86
C SER A 454 -6.72 3.90 -21.36
N GLY A 455 -6.12 2.78 -20.93
CA GLY A 455 -6.12 2.36 -19.52
C GLY A 455 -4.92 2.90 -18.72
N THR A 456 -3.75 2.97 -19.35
CA THR A 456 -2.51 3.54 -18.76
C THR A 456 -2.05 4.80 -19.50
N ALA A 457 -2.99 5.56 -20.08
CA ALA A 457 -2.76 6.49 -21.19
C ALA A 457 -1.69 7.59 -20.95
N THR A 458 -1.47 8.01 -19.71
CA THR A 458 -0.42 8.97 -19.32
C THR A 458 1.00 8.42 -19.53
N ARG A 459 1.16 7.10 -19.48
CA ARG A 459 2.34 6.35 -19.93
C ARG A 459 1.90 5.48 -21.12
N ARG A 460 1.84 6.06 -22.33
CA ARG A 460 2.13 5.23 -23.54
C ARG A 460 3.41 4.50 -23.16
N MET A 461 3.41 3.17 -22.97
CA MET A 461 4.58 2.37 -22.58
C MET A 461 5.82 2.80 -23.37
N SER A 462 6.53 3.81 -22.88
CA SER A 462 7.63 4.49 -23.57
C SER A 462 8.97 3.87 -23.20
N LEU A 463 8.94 2.84 -22.34
CA LEU A 463 10.09 2.11 -21.84
C LEU A 463 9.87 0.58 -21.93
N GLY A 464 9.40 0.08 -23.07
CA GLY A 464 9.59 -1.34 -23.40
C GLY A 464 8.51 -2.33 -22.97
N GLY A 465 7.30 -1.88 -22.63
CA GLY A 465 6.22 -2.83 -22.37
C GLY A 465 5.95 -3.75 -23.58
N PRO A 466 5.57 -5.02 -23.34
CA PRO A 466 5.69 -6.07 -24.33
C PRO A 466 4.77 -5.75 -25.51
N ARG A 467 5.35 -5.64 -26.70
CA ARG A 467 4.56 -5.85 -27.90
C ARG A 467 4.06 -7.29 -27.82
N CYS A 468 2.80 -7.58 -28.16
CA CYS A 468 2.34 -8.97 -28.42
C CYS A 468 3.00 -9.54 -29.71
N ARG A 469 4.32 -9.50 -29.71
CA ARG A 469 5.33 -9.92 -30.69
C ARG A 469 6.62 -10.01 -29.85
N ARG A 470 7.07 -11.22 -29.50
CA ARG A 470 8.48 -11.39 -29.11
C ARG A 470 9.34 -10.81 -30.24
N SER A 471 10.27 -9.92 -29.91
CA SER A 471 11.34 -9.53 -30.83
C SER A 471 12.15 -10.78 -31.15
N GLN A 472 12.39 -11.01 -32.43
CA GLN A 472 13.42 -11.93 -32.86
C GLN A 472 14.75 -11.21 -32.59
N ASN A 473 15.52 -11.70 -31.63
CA ASN A 473 16.97 -11.72 -31.75
C ASN A 473 17.37 -13.18 -31.83
#